data_AF-A0AA97GLV2-F1
#
_entry.id   AF-A0AA97GLV2-F1
#
_cell.length_a   1.000
_cell.length_b   1.000
_cell.length_c   1.000
_cell.angle_alpha   90.00
_cell.angle_beta   90.00
_cell.angle_gamma   90.00
#
_symmetry.space_group_name_H-M   'P 1'
#
loop_
_entity.id
_entity.type
_entity.pdbx_description
1 polymer ?
#
loop_
_entity_poly.entity_id
_entity_poly.type
_entity_poly.pdbx_seq_one_letter_code
_entity_poly.pdbx_strand_id
1 'polypeptide(L)'
;MDKDILNQIYPYIGSDSLKKLLLILKKTNPKFNNRDIKSGDALSLTLSYCIEIAYNELFNSFDDNSPSPLPPPKTPKSQLLYGIFQLVTSLRAKNLSNKKIINYLNKKQIPTPDHVMNKYSLALIQQHTPRWGLADLTSILTEQNKAEVLLYEYLEELNHRAQK
;
A
#
# COMPACT_ATOMS: atom_id res chain seq x y z
N MET A 1 20.37 -10.23 -12.66
CA MET A 1 19.99 -9.30 -11.58
C MET A 1 21.05 -9.43 -10.50
N ASP A 2 21.88 -8.39 -10.32
CA ASP A 2 23.03 -8.45 -9.41
C ASP A 2 22.58 -8.68 -7.97
N LYS A 3 23.11 -9.74 -7.36
CA LYS A 3 22.90 -10.07 -5.94
C LYS A 3 23.28 -8.90 -5.03
N ASP A 4 24.15 -8.01 -5.49
CA ASP A 4 24.68 -6.90 -4.71
C ASP A 4 23.68 -5.76 -4.50
N ILE A 5 22.75 -5.51 -5.43
CA ILE A 5 21.74 -4.45 -5.26
C ILE A 5 20.70 -4.84 -4.19
N LEU A 6 20.35 -6.13 -4.10
CA LEU A 6 19.46 -6.65 -3.06
C LEU A 6 20.12 -6.62 -1.68
N ASN A 7 21.42 -6.91 -1.60
CA ASN A 7 22.17 -6.89 -0.35
C ASN A 7 22.41 -5.48 0.19
N GLN A 8 22.48 -4.46 -0.68
CA GLN A 8 22.68 -3.07 -0.26
C GLN A 8 21.44 -2.40 0.34
N ILE A 9 20.22 -2.85 0.02
CA ILE A 9 18.98 -2.19 0.47
C ILE A 9 18.44 -2.84 1.77
N TYR A 10 18.78 -4.10 2.07
CA TYR A 10 18.22 -4.83 3.22
C TYR A 10 19.25 -5.69 3.99
N PRO A 11 20.27 -5.11 4.62
CA PRO A 11 21.26 -5.88 5.40
C PRO A 11 20.65 -6.65 6.59
N TYR A 12 19.40 -6.34 7.00
CA TYR A 12 18.73 -6.93 8.16
C TYR A 12 17.70 -8.02 7.85
N ILE A 13 17.40 -8.29 6.58
CA ILE A 13 16.46 -9.36 6.21
C ILE A 13 17.26 -10.58 5.75
N GLY A 14 17.27 -11.63 6.55
CA GLY A 14 17.91 -12.90 6.20
C GLY A 14 17.42 -13.44 4.85
N SER A 15 18.30 -14.14 4.12
CA SER A 15 18.05 -14.59 2.74
C SER A 15 16.82 -15.49 2.59
N ASP A 16 16.47 -16.27 3.60
CA ASP A 16 15.24 -17.08 3.65
C ASP A 16 13.98 -16.21 3.73
N SER A 17 13.95 -15.26 4.66
CA SER A 17 12.87 -14.28 4.80
C SER A 17 12.69 -13.46 3.52
N LEU A 18 13.79 -13.06 2.88
CA LEU A 18 13.75 -12.38 1.60
C LEU A 18 13.11 -13.25 0.50
N LYS A 19 13.45 -14.54 0.41
CA LYS A 19 12.83 -15.46 -0.56
C LYS A 19 11.32 -15.61 -0.31
N LYS A 20 10.91 -15.71 0.95
CA LYS A 20 9.48 -15.79 1.34
C LYS A 20 8.74 -14.51 0.97
N LEU A 21 9.32 -13.34 1.26
CA LEU A 21 8.76 -12.04 0.86
C LEU A 21 8.65 -11.92 -0.66
N LEU A 22 9.67 -12.34 -1.41
CA LEU A 22 9.61 -12.34 -2.88
C LEU A 22 8.55 -13.29 -3.41
N LEU A 23 8.31 -14.43 -2.76
CA LEU A 23 7.26 -15.36 -3.13
C LEU A 23 5.86 -14.77 -2.87
N ILE A 24 5.67 -14.12 -1.73
CA ILE A 24 4.44 -13.38 -1.40
C ILE A 24 4.22 -12.29 -2.45
N LEU A 25 5.23 -11.45 -2.71
CA LEU A 25 5.19 -10.39 -3.71
C LEU A 25 4.76 -10.90 -5.09
N LYS A 26 5.34 -12.01 -5.56
CA LYS A 26 5.01 -12.61 -6.86
C LYS A 26 3.56 -13.11 -6.92
N LYS A 27 3.06 -13.69 -5.83
CA LYS A 27 1.67 -14.17 -5.74
C LYS A 27 0.68 -13.01 -5.70
N THR A 28 0.97 -11.99 -4.91
CA THR A 28 0.06 -10.86 -4.70
C THR A 28 0.07 -9.89 -5.87
N ASN A 29 1.19 -9.79 -6.59
CA ASN A 29 1.35 -8.88 -7.71
C ASN A 29 1.99 -9.58 -8.93
N PRO A 30 1.25 -10.40 -9.68
CA PRO A 30 1.78 -11.23 -10.77
C PRO A 30 2.37 -10.43 -11.95
N LYS A 31 2.03 -9.15 -12.08
CA LYS A 31 2.62 -8.23 -13.08
C LYS A 31 4.11 -7.96 -12.85
N PHE A 32 4.64 -8.25 -11.66
CA PHE A 32 6.07 -8.08 -11.34
C PHE A 32 6.94 -9.28 -11.78
N ASN A 33 6.37 -10.31 -12.41
CA ASN A 33 7.16 -11.42 -12.97
C ASN A 33 7.98 -11.03 -14.22
N ASN A 34 7.59 -9.97 -14.94
CA ASN A 34 8.13 -9.64 -16.26
C ASN A 34 8.80 -8.26 -16.37
N ARG A 35 9.11 -7.59 -15.25
CA ARG A 35 9.81 -6.30 -15.27
C ARG A 35 10.98 -6.30 -14.31
N ASP A 36 12.09 -5.69 -14.72
CA ASP A 36 13.17 -5.27 -13.83
C ASP A 36 12.55 -4.47 -12.69
N ILE A 37 12.57 -5.07 -11.50
CA ILE A 37 12.05 -4.48 -10.28
C ILE A 37 12.95 -3.28 -9.99
N LYS A 38 12.47 -2.07 -10.32
CA LYS A 38 13.09 -0.84 -9.79
C LYS A 38 12.89 -0.88 -8.28
N SER A 39 14.02 -1.13 -7.62
CA SER A 39 14.20 -1.60 -6.25
C SER A 39 13.56 -0.70 -5.20
N GLY A 40 12.86 -1.31 -4.22
CA GLY A 40 12.34 -0.66 -3.01
C GLY A 40 10.84 -0.84 -2.84
N ASP A 41 10.03 -0.15 -3.66
CA ASP A 41 8.61 0.08 -3.37
C ASP A 41 7.76 -1.19 -3.25
N ALA A 42 7.96 -2.16 -4.16
CA ALA A 42 7.21 -3.42 -4.15
C ALA A 42 7.54 -4.30 -2.93
N LEU A 43 8.82 -4.34 -2.54
CA LEU A 43 9.25 -5.08 -1.35
C LEU A 43 8.79 -4.38 -0.08
N SER A 44 8.88 -3.05 -0.03
CA SER A 44 8.36 -2.23 1.07
C SER A 44 6.86 -2.44 1.28
N LEU A 45 6.06 -2.45 0.21
CA LEU A 45 4.63 -2.74 0.31
C LEU A 45 4.36 -4.15 0.86
N THR A 46 5.14 -5.13 0.42
CA THR A 46 5.04 -6.52 0.90
C THR A 46 5.42 -6.63 2.37
N LEU A 47 6.47 -5.92 2.80
CA LEU A 47 6.88 -5.84 4.19
C LEU A 47 5.82 -5.18 5.06
N SER A 48 5.29 -4.03 4.64
CA SER A 48 4.19 -3.36 5.35
C SER A 48 2.97 -4.26 5.47
N TYR A 49 2.63 -5.00 4.40
CA TYR A 49 1.55 -5.99 4.44
C TYR A 49 1.79 -7.10 5.47
N CYS A 50 2.99 -7.68 5.49
CA CYS A 50 3.35 -8.72 6.46
C CYS A 50 3.36 -8.21 7.90
N ILE A 51 3.84 -6.97 8.12
CA ILE A 51 3.81 -6.32 9.43
C ILE A 51 2.37 -6.13 9.89
N GLU A 52 1.48 -5.66 9.02
CA GLU A 52 0.06 -5.47 9.36
C GLU A 52 -0.62 -6.79 9.74
N ILE A 53 -0.40 -7.86 8.98
CA ILE A 53 -0.94 -9.19 9.34
C ILE A 53 -0.42 -9.65 10.70
N ALA A 54 0.90 -9.59 10.90
CA ALA A 54 1.51 -10.03 12.15
C ALA A 54 1.06 -9.17 13.34
N TYR A 55 0.94 -7.85 13.12
CA TYR A 55 0.38 -6.93 14.11
C TYR A 55 -1.04 -7.33 14.46
N ASN A 56 -1.92 -7.55 13.48
CA ASN A 56 -3.32 -7.95 13.72
C ASN A 56 -3.44 -9.30 14.44
N GLU A 57 -2.60 -10.28 14.09
CA GLU A 57 -2.56 -11.58 14.76
C GLU A 57 -2.12 -11.45 16.23
N LEU A 58 -1.11 -10.63 16.50
CA LEU A 58 -0.65 -10.32 17.86
C LEU A 58 -1.64 -9.43 18.61
N PHE A 59 -2.30 -8.51 17.93
CA PHE A 59 -3.21 -7.53 18.51
C PHE A 59 -4.45 -8.18 19.11
N ASN A 60 -4.96 -9.24 18.48
CA ASN A 60 -6.02 -10.08 19.05
C ASN A 60 -5.62 -10.78 20.37
N SER A 61 -4.35 -10.67 20.79
CA SER A 61 -3.84 -11.16 22.09
C SER A 61 -3.59 -10.04 23.12
N PHE A 62 -3.80 -8.77 22.78
CA PHE A 62 -3.64 -7.62 23.68
C PHE A 62 -4.97 -6.90 23.95
N ASP A 63 -5.09 -6.37 25.18
CA ASP A 63 -6.22 -5.73 25.86
C ASP A 63 -7.29 -4.98 25.02
N ASP A 64 -8.53 -4.97 25.54
CA ASP A 64 -9.78 -4.43 24.94
C ASP A 64 -9.75 -2.92 24.56
N ASN A 65 -8.74 -2.16 24.98
CA ASN A 65 -8.65 -0.70 24.79
C ASN A 65 -7.84 -0.25 23.57
N SER A 66 -7.42 -1.19 22.73
CA SER A 66 -6.54 -0.91 21.61
C SER A 66 -7.37 -0.58 20.34
N PRO A 67 -6.90 0.30 19.42
CA PRO A 67 -7.64 0.66 18.20
C PRO A 67 -7.79 -0.53 17.24
N SER A 68 -9.01 -0.78 16.75
CA SER A 68 -9.30 -1.95 15.90
C SER A 68 -8.27 -2.14 14.77
N PRO A 69 -7.73 -3.36 14.59
CA PRO A 69 -6.71 -3.63 13.59
C PRO A 69 -7.25 -3.36 12.19
N LEU A 70 -6.42 -2.80 11.29
CA LEU A 70 -6.83 -2.60 9.90
C LEU A 70 -7.05 -3.96 9.21
N PRO A 71 -8.02 -4.12 8.32
CA PRO A 71 -8.20 -5.37 7.59
C PRO A 71 -6.96 -5.61 6.73
N PRO A 72 -6.37 -6.81 6.71
CA PRO A 72 -5.21 -7.04 5.86
C PRO A 72 -5.61 -6.88 4.39
N PRO A 73 -4.83 -6.17 3.55
CA PRO A 73 -5.14 -6.01 2.13
C PRO A 73 -4.93 -7.33 1.34
N LYS A 74 -6.00 -8.12 1.16
CA LYS A 74 -5.94 -9.47 0.58
C LYS A 74 -5.93 -9.48 -0.96
N THR A 75 -6.40 -8.40 -1.59
CA THR A 75 -6.56 -8.29 -3.05
C THR A 75 -5.57 -7.31 -3.67
N PRO A 76 -5.21 -7.45 -4.95
CA PRO A 76 -4.31 -6.49 -5.62
C PRO A 76 -4.79 -5.03 -5.56
N LYS A 77 -6.11 -4.79 -5.56
CA LYS A 77 -6.67 -3.44 -5.39
C LYS A 77 -6.51 -2.93 -3.97
N SER A 78 -6.83 -3.76 -2.98
CA SER A 78 -6.67 -3.40 -1.56
C SER A 78 -5.20 -3.11 -1.21
N GLN A 79 -4.26 -3.84 -1.82
CA GLN A 79 -2.83 -3.61 -1.65
C GLN A 79 -2.38 -2.30 -2.30
N LEU A 80 -2.86 -2.02 -3.52
CA LEU A 80 -2.61 -0.74 -4.18
C LEU A 80 -3.13 0.42 -3.33
N LEU A 81 -4.35 0.30 -2.80
CA LEU A 81 -4.95 1.31 -1.94
C LEU A 81 -4.15 1.52 -0.65
N TYR A 82 -3.82 0.44 0.06
CA TYR A 82 -3.00 0.50 1.26
C TYR A 82 -1.65 1.18 0.98
N GLY A 83 -1.00 0.84 -0.14
CA GLY A 83 0.24 1.49 -0.56
C GLY A 83 0.11 2.99 -0.83
N ILE A 84 -1.03 3.44 -1.38
CA ILE A 84 -1.31 4.87 -1.60
C ILE A 84 -1.41 5.60 -0.26
N PHE A 85 -2.14 5.05 0.70
CA PHE A 85 -2.27 5.64 2.04
C PHE A 85 -0.91 5.75 2.73
N GLN A 86 -0.12 4.66 2.74
CA GLN A 86 1.23 4.65 3.32
C GLN A 86 2.17 5.67 2.65
N LEU A 87 2.10 5.80 1.33
CA LEU A 87 2.90 6.79 0.60
C LEU A 87 2.53 8.21 0.99
N VAL A 88 1.23 8.53 1.01
CA VAL A 88 0.72 9.87 1.33
C VAL A 88 1.06 10.28 2.76
N THR A 89 0.83 9.40 3.74
CA THR A 89 1.16 9.66 5.15
C THR A 89 2.67 9.80 5.35
N SER A 90 3.49 8.98 4.67
CA SER A 90 4.96 9.10 4.72
C SER A 90 5.47 10.42 4.14
N LEU A 91 4.91 10.87 3.01
CA LEU A 91 5.25 12.16 2.41
C LEU A 91 4.83 13.32 3.33
N ARG A 92 3.69 13.19 4.02
CA ARG A 92 3.24 14.18 5.00
C ARG A 92 4.15 14.22 6.23
N ALA A 93 4.54 13.07 6.77
CA ALA A 93 5.46 12.96 7.91
C ALA A 93 6.84 13.58 7.64
N LYS A 94 7.27 13.59 6.37
CA LYS A 94 8.47 14.32 5.90
C LYS A 94 8.25 15.84 5.75
N ASN A 95 7.15 16.38 6.26
CA ASN A 95 6.79 17.80 6.19
C ASN A 95 6.70 18.36 4.77
N LEU A 96 6.39 17.53 3.76
CA LEU A 96 6.11 18.05 2.42
C LEU A 96 4.77 18.81 2.41
N SER A 97 4.75 19.95 1.72
CA SER A 97 3.52 20.70 1.50
C SER A 97 2.56 19.95 0.58
N ASN A 98 1.25 20.18 0.73
CA ASN A 98 0.21 19.54 -0.08
C ASN A 98 0.49 19.68 -1.58
N LYS A 99 0.96 20.86 -2.02
CA LYS A 99 1.35 21.11 -3.43
C LYS A 99 2.48 20.18 -3.89
N LYS A 100 3.51 19.96 -3.06
CA LYS A 100 4.62 19.06 -3.40
C LYS A 100 4.17 17.60 -3.44
N ILE A 101 3.31 17.18 -2.51
CA ILE A 101 2.74 15.84 -2.45
C ILE A 101 1.90 15.57 -3.72
N ILE A 102 0.94 16.44 -4.04
CA ILE A 102 0.11 16.32 -5.25
C ILE A 102 0.97 16.28 -6.52
N ASN A 103 1.97 17.16 -6.62
CA ASN A 103 2.87 17.16 -7.77
C ASN A 103 3.65 15.84 -7.90
N TYR A 104 4.12 15.29 -6.78
CA TYR A 104 4.80 14.00 -6.75
C TYR A 104 3.87 12.87 -7.25
N LEU A 105 2.66 12.78 -6.69
CA LEU A 105 1.68 11.74 -7.03
C LEU A 105 1.27 11.80 -8.51
N ASN A 106 1.00 12.99 -9.02
CA ASN A 106 0.67 13.22 -10.43
C ASN A 106 1.85 12.89 -11.36
N LYS A 107 3.07 13.31 -11.01
CA LYS A 107 4.28 13.00 -11.80
C LYS A 107 4.54 11.50 -11.87
N LYS A 108 4.22 10.77 -10.80
CA LYS A 108 4.37 9.32 -10.69
C LYS A 108 3.16 8.54 -11.22
N GLN A 109 2.11 9.22 -11.66
CA GLN A 109 0.87 8.60 -12.14
C GLN A 109 0.27 7.62 -11.11
N ILE A 110 0.30 8.02 -9.83
CA ILE A 110 -0.34 7.25 -8.76
C ILE A 110 -1.85 7.46 -8.85
N PRO A 111 -2.70 6.41 -8.84
CA PRO A 111 -4.16 6.59 -8.88
C PRO A 111 -4.70 7.15 -7.57
N THR A 112 -5.82 7.88 -7.63
CA THR A 112 -6.53 8.36 -6.43
C THR A 112 -7.28 7.21 -5.75
N PRO A 113 -7.57 7.28 -4.43
CA PRO A 113 -8.33 6.26 -3.72
C PRO A 113 -9.67 5.92 -4.40
N ASP A 114 -10.47 6.95 -4.73
CA ASP A 114 -11.75 6.78 -5.41
C ASP A 114 -11.62 6.04 -6.74
N HIS A 115 -10.55 6.30 -7.48
CA HIS A 115 -10.28 5.62 -8.73
C HIS A 115 -9.95 4.13 -8.53
N VAL A 116 -9.26 3.78 -7.43
CA VAL A 116 -9.00 2.39 -7.04
C VAL A 116 -10.28 1.68 -6.59
N MET A 117 -11.17 2.40 -5.89
CA MET A 117 -12.45 1.89 -5.39
C MET A 117 -13.50 1.66 -6.49
N ASN A 118 -13.32 2.23 -7.67
CA ASN A 118 -14.19 2.00 -8.83
C ASN A 118 -14.18 0.52 -9.27
N LYS A 119 -15.21 0.10 -10.01
CA LYS A 119 -15.41 -1.24 -10.57
C LYS A 119 -14.40 -1.62 -11.67
N TYR A 120 -13.57 -0.68 -12.14
CA TYR A 120 -12.58 -0.92 -13.20
C TYR A 120 -11.55 -1.99 -12.84
N SER A 121 -11.03 -2.70 -13.84
CA SER A 121 -9.93 -3.65 -13.61
C SER A 121 -8.65 -2.92 -13.18
N LEU A 122 -7.73 -3.62 -12.51
CA LEU A 122 -6.43 -3.05 -12.13
C LEU A 122 -5.62 -2.54 -13.34
N ALA A 123 -5.82 -3.16 -14.52
CA ALA A 123 -5.18 -2.71 -15.75
C ALA A 123 -5.74 -1.36 -16.22
N LEU A 124 -7.06 -1.19 -16.18
CA LEU A 124 -7.72 0.08 -16.56
C LEU A 124 -7.38 1.21 -15.58
N ILE A 125 -7.30 0.91 -14.28
CA ILE A 125 -6.88 1.88 -13.24
C ILE A 125 -5.48 2.44 -13.54
N GLN A 126 -4.56 1.58 -13.99
CA GLN A 126 -3.20 1.97 -14.34
C GLN A 126 -3.10 2.72 -15.67
N GLN A 127 -4.07 2.55 -16.57
CA GLN A 127 -4.09 3.21 -17.88
C GLN A 127 -4.74 4.60 -17.82
N HIS A 128 -5.72 4.80 -16.94
CA HIS A 128 -6.53 6.01 -16.88
C HIS A 128 -6.48 6.66 -15.50
N THR A 129 -5.28 6.93 -15.01
CA THR A 129 -5.09 7.58 -13.71
C THR A 129 -5.53 9.05 -13.75
N PRO A 130 -6.58 9.44 -12.99
CA PRO A 130 -6.98 10.83 -12.88
C PRO A 130 -5.90 11.64 -12.15
N ARG A 131 -5.89 12.95 -12.36
CA ARG A 131 -5.00 13.84 -11.61
C ARG A 131 -5.52 14.02 -10.19
N TRP A 132 -4.60 13.93 -9.22
CA TRP A 132 -4.83 14.32 -7.84
C TRP A 132 -5.14 15.81 -7.75
N GLY A 133 -6.25 16.11 -7.09
CA GLY A 133 -6.61 17.42 -6.58
C GLY A 133 -6.30 17.55 -5.09
N LEU A 134 -6.60 18.73 -4.54
CA LEU A 134 -6.49 18.98 -3.10
C LEU A 134 -7.49 18.14 -2.31
N ALA A 135 -8.72 17.98 -2.82
CA ALA A 135 -9.78 17.19 -2.20
C ALA A 135 -9.36 15.73 -1.97
N ASP A 136 -8.77 15.09 -3.00
CA ASP A 136 -8.26 13.72 -2.93
C ASP A 136 -7.15 13.55 -1.88
N LEU A 137 -6.28 14.56 -1.75
CA LEU A 137 -5.23 14.52 -0.75
C LEU A 137 -5.80 14.74 0.66
N THR A 138 -6.74 15.68 0.80
CA THR A 138 -7.33 16.00 2.10
C THR A 138 -8.22 14.89 2.63
N SER A 139 -8.89 14.10 1.77
CA SER A 139 -9.68 12.95 2.24
C SER A 139 -8.81 11.93 2.97
N ILE A 140 -7.58 11.71 2.49
CA ILE A 140 -6.58 10.85 3.15
C ILE A 140 -5.96 11.53 4.38
N LEU A 141 -5.65 12.83 4.31
CA LEU A 141 -4.96 13.55 5.39
C LEU A 141 -5.91 14.18 6.43
N THR A 142 -7.14 13.68 6.54
CA THR A 142 -8.13 14.16 7.52
C THR A 142 -7.60 14.06 8.95
N GLU A 143 -8.19 14.83 9.88
CA GLU A 143 -7.81 14.89 11.31
C GLU A 143 -7.62 13.49 11.93
N GLN A 144 -6.77 13.42 12.96
CA GLN A 144 -6.34 12.21 13.65
C GLN A 144 -7.47 11.17 13.78
N ASN A 145 -7.19 9.93 13.35
CA ASN A 145 -8.05 8.75 13.27
C ASN A 145 -9.00 8.64 12.04
N LYS A 146 -9.33 9.71 11.31
CA LYS A 146 -10.26 9.61 10.15
C LYS A 146 -9.64 8.92 8.93
N ALA A 147 -8.34 9.12 8.71
CA ALA A 147 -7.61 8.47 7.62
C ALA A 147 -7.61 6.93 7.74
N GLU A 148 -7.44 6.43 8.98
CA GLU A 148 -7.41 5.01 9.28
C GLU A 148 -8.80 4.39 9.17
N VAL A 149 -9.85 5.09 9.64
CA VAL A 149 -11.25 4.67 9.46
C VAL A 149 -11.61 4.57 7.96
N LEU A 150 -11.24 5.57 7.16
CA LEU A 150 -11.49 5.55 5.72
C LEU A 150 -10.75 4.39 5.03
N LEU A 151 -9.49 4.15 5.42
CA LEU A 151 -8.71 3.03 4.92
C LEU A 151 -9.34 1.69 5.33
N TYR A 152 -9.80 1.55 6.57
CA TYR A 152 -10.50 0.37 7.08
C TYR A 152 -11.72 0.05 6.21
N GLU A 153 -12.62 1.02 6.01
CA GLU A 153 -13.85 0.84 5.24
C GLU A 153 -13.56 0.38 3.79
N TYR A 154 -12.57 1.02 3.15
CA TYR A 154 -12.20 0.69 1.79
C TYR A 154 -11.53 -0.70 1.67
N LEU A 155 -10.69 -1.07 2.64
CA LEU A 155 -10.06 -2.39 2.66
C LEU A 155 -11.08 -3.49 2.88
N GLU A 156 -12.03 -3.30 3.80
CA GLU A 156 -13.14 -4.23 4.01
C GLU A 156 -13.95 -4.41 2.72
N GLU A 157 -14.35 -3.31 2.08
CA GLU A 157 -15.15 -3.37 0.87
C GLU A 157 -14.43 -4.10 -0.27
N LEU A 158 -13.15 -3.78 -0.51
CA LEU A 158 -12.38 -4.42 -1.58
C LEU A 158 -12.11 -5.89 -1.31
N ASN A 159 -11.90 -6.27 -0.05
CA ASN A 159 -11.72 -7.67 0.33
C ASN A 159 -13.01 -8.47 0.16
N HIS A 160 -14.16 -7.93 0.58
CA HIS A 160 -15.47 -8.58 0.44
C HIS A 160 -15.89 -8.77 -1.02
N ARG A 161 -15.68 -7.76 -1.88
CA ARG A 161 -16.02 -7.84 -3.31
C ARG A 161 -15.31 -8.98 -4.05
N ALA A 162 -14.13 -9.40 -3.59
CA ALA A 162 -13.36 -10.47 -4.21
C ALA A 162 -13.75 -11.88 -3.73
N GLN A 163 -14.61 -11.99 -2.71
CA GLN A 163 -15.12 -13.27 -2.18
C GLN A 163 -16.47 -13.66 -2.79
N LYS A 164 -17.13 -12.75 -3.50
CA LYS A 164 -18.34 -13.01 -4.31
C LYS A 164 -17.97 -13.42 -5.72
#